data_AF-A0A838HQ41-F1
#
_entry.id   AF-A0A838HQ41-F1
#
_cell.length_a   1.000
_cell.length_b   1.000
_cell.length_c   1.000
_cell.angle_alpha   90.00
_cell.angle_beta   90.00
_cell.angle_gamma   90.00
#
_symmetry.space_group_name_H-M   'P 1'
#
loop_
_entity.id
_entity.type
_entity.pdbx_description
1 polymer ?
#
loop_
_entity_poly.entity_id
_entity_poly.type
_entity_poly.pdbx_seq_one_letter_code
_entity_poly.pdbx_strand_id
1 'polypeptide(L)' 'MTEDVNSESGRRPRRADKARATRRRIIDAAGDLLVQHGYAGTTLEAIAEQAGVAVQTVYFHFGNKRTVLKQ' A
#
# COMPACT_ATOMS: atom_id res chain seq x y z
N MET A 1 -48.77 1.70 3.39
CA MET A 1 -48.79 3.17 3.24
C MET A 1 -47.74 3.71 4.19
N THR A 2 -46.52 4.02 3.82
CA THR A 2 -45.80 4.15 2.53
C THR A 2 -44.33 3.81 2.89
N GLU A 3 -43.75 2.85 2.17
CA GLU A 3 -42.60 3.07 1.26
C GLU A 3 -41.30 3.41 2.02
N ASP A 4 -40.37 2.46 2.09
CA ASP A 4 -39.14 2.43 1.27
C ASP A 4 -38.16 3.55 1.72
N VAL A 5 -36.90 3.27 2.05
CA VAL A 5 -35.88 2.88 1.08
C VAL A 5 -34.69 2.25 1.81
N ASN A 6 -34.39 1.01 1.43
CA ASN A 6 -33.05 0.43 1.44
C ASN A 6 -32.04 1.39 0.78
N SER A 7 -30.97 1.75 1.48
CA SER A 7 -29.75 2.19 0.81
C SER A 7 -28.54 1.87 1.68
N GLU A 8 -28.17 0.58 1.68
CA GLU A 8 -26.77 0.17 1.77
C GLU A 8 -25.99 0.81 0.60
N SER A 9 -25.69 2.09 0.72
CA SER A 9 -24.97 2.83 -0.31
C SER A 9 -23.51 2.35 -0.28
N GLY A 10 -23.12 1.56 -1.28
CA GLY A 10 -21.77 1.05 -1.50
C GLY A 10 -20.73 2.15 -1.31
N ARG A 11 -20.13 2.18 -0.11
CA ARG A 11 -19.25 3.26 0.30
C ARG A 11 -17.92 3.07 -0.42
N ARG A 12 -17.74 3.76 -1.55
CA ARG A 12 -16.42 3.88 -2.20
C ARG A 12 -15.41 4.20 -1.09
N PRO A 13 -14.36 3.38 -0.89
CA PRO A 13 -13.44 3.58 0.21
C PRO A 13 -12.89 5.00 0.13
N ARG A 14 -12.90 5.70 1.27
CA ARG A 14 -12.45 7.10 1.31
C ARG A 14 -11.01 7.12 0.82
N ARG A 15 -10.58 8.21 0.16
CA ARG A 15 -9.20 8.32 -0.35
C ARG A 15 -8.14 7.98 0.72
N ALA A 16 -8.41 8.33 1.98
CA ALA A 16 -7.57 7.97 3.13
C ALA A 16 -7.50 6.46 3.40
N ASP A 17 -8.59 5.72 3.26
CA ASP A 17 -8.61 4.26 3.43
C ASP A 17 -7.76 3.57 2.36
N LYS A 18 -7.90 4.02 1.10
CA LYS A 18 -7.07 3.51 -0.01
C LYS A 18 -5.59 3.81 0.22
N ALA A 19 -5.25 5.02 0.65
CA ALA A 19 -3.88 5.40 0.96
C ALA A 19 -3.28 4.53 2.08
N ARG A 20 -4.05 4.24 3.14
CA ARG A 20 -3.64 3.33 4.22
C ARG A 20 -3.43 1.90 3.73
N ALA A 21 -4.35 1.37 2.92
CA ALA A 21 -4.24 0.02 2.37
C ALA A 21 -3.02 -0.10 1.44
N THR A 22 -2.76 0.89 0.59
CA THR A 22 -1.56 0.96 -0.24
C THR A 22 -0.30 1.02 0.61
N ARG A 23 -0.27 1.87 1.64
CA ARG A 23 0.86 1.96 2.56
C ARG A 23 1.16 0.63 3.24
N ARG A 24 0.11 -0.11 3.65
CA ARG A 24 0.26 -1.42 4.29
C ARG A 24 0.90 -2.44 3.34
N ARG A 25 0.39 -2.54 2.11
CA ARG A 25 0.95 -3.44 1.08
C ARG A 25 2.43 -3.18 0.80
N ILE A 26 2.82 -1.90 0.76
CA ILE A 26 4.24 -1.53 0.56
C ILE A 26 5.11 -2.01 1.72
N ILE A 27 4.65 -1.89 2.97
CA ILE A 27 5.40 -2.32 4.16
C ILE A 27 5.52 -3.86 4.20
N ASP A 28 4.41 -4.57 3.96
CA ASP A 28 4.40 -6.03 3.95
C ASP A 28 5.38 -6.57 2.87
N ALA A 29 5.30 -6.04 1.65
CA ALA A 29 6.22 -6.40 0.56
C ALA A 29 7.70 -6.11 0.89
N ALA A 30 7.98 -4.98 1.54
CA ALA A 30 9.35 -4.64 1.94
C ALA A 30 9.88 -5.58 3.04
N GLY A 31 9.03 -6.00 3.97
CA GLY A 31 9.37 -7.00 4.98
C GLY A 31 9.72 -8.35 4.35
N ASP A 32 8.89 -8.82 3.43
CA ASP A 32 9.10 -10.09 2.71
C ASP A 32 10.42 -10.09 1.92
N LEU A 33 10.68 -9.02 1.16
CA LEU A 33 11.92 -8.86 0.39
C LEU A 33 13.15 -8.77 1.29
N LEU A 34 13.03 -8.09 2.44
CA LEU A 34 14.12 -7.98 3.39
C LEU A 34 14.50 -9.34 3.97
N VAL A 35 13.51 -10.18 4.28
CA VAL A 35 13.74 -11.55 4.79
C VAL A 35 14.32 -12.45 3.70
N GLN A 36 13.83 -12.36 2.46
CA GLN A 36 14.23 -13.27 1.38
C GLN A 36 15.56 -12.90 0.72
N HIS A 37 15.84 -11.61 0.57
CA HIS A 37 16.96 -11.12 -0.25
C HIS A 37 17.89 -10.15 0.51
N GLY A 38 17.59 -9.86 1.78
CA GLY A 38 18.35 -8.92 2.58
C GLY A 38 18.24 -7.47 2.08
N TYR A 39 19.02 -6.59 2.73
CA TYR A 39 18.93 -5.15 2.49
C TYR A 39 19.32 -4.74 1.06
N ALA A 40 20.27 -5.45 0.44
CA ALA A 40 20.74 -5.15 -0.91
C ALA A 40 19.70 -5.49 -1.97
N GLY A 41 18.99 -6.62 -1.84
CA GLY A 41 17.95 -7.06 -2.78
C GLY A 41 16.61 -6.34 -2.61
N THR A 42 16.43 -5.58 -1.53
CA THR A 42 15.19 -4.84 -1.28
C THR A 42 15.26 -3.45 -1.92
N THR A 43 14.95 -3.29 -3.21
CA THR A 43 14.90 -1.96 -3.87
C THR A 43 13.49 -1.38 -3.86
N LEU A 44 13.34 -0.07 -4.12
CA LEU A 44 11.99 0.54 -4.18
C LEU A 44 11.18 0.00 -5.36
N GLU A 45 11.87 -0.36 -6.44
CA GLU A 45 11.31 -1.00 -7.63
C GLU A 45 10.79 -2.39 -7.29
N ALA A 46 11.61 -3.23 -6.62
CA ALA A 46 11.20 -4.57 -6.19
C ALA A 46 10.03 -4.51 -5.20
N ILE A 47 10.05 -3.55 -4.27
CA ILE A 47 8.95 -3.33 -3.33
C ILE A 47 7.67 -2.95 -4.07
N ALA A 48 7.75 -2.06 -5.06
CA ALA A 48 6.60 -1.62 -5.83
C ALA A 48 5.97 -2.77 -6.64
N GLU A 49 6.82 -3.56 -7.28
CA GLU A 49 6.44 -4.76 -8.03
C GLU A 49 5.71 -5.75 -7.12
N GLN A 50 6.32 -6.12 -5.99
CA GLN A 50 5.73 -7.07 -5.05
C GLN A 50 4.47 -6.55 -4.37
N ALA A 51 4.36 -5.24 -4.08
CA ALA A 51 3.17 -4.63 -3.52
C ALA A 51 2.03 -4.40 -4.54
N GLY A 52 2.29 -4.62 -5.84
CA GLY A 52 1.33 -4.37 -6.92
C GLY A 52 0.95 -2.89 -7.04
N VAL A 53 1.94 -2.01 -6.98
CA VAL A 53 1.77 -0.55 -7.09
C VAL A 53 2.78 0.06 -8.05
N ALA A 54 2.51 1.26 -8.54
CA ALA A 54 3.51 2.00 -9.32
C ALA A 54 4.69 2.41 -8.41
N VAL A 55 5.91 2.40 -8.96
CA VAL A 55 7.12 2.85 -8.24
C VAL A 55 6.95 4.28 -7.71
N GLN A 56 6.33 5.17 -8.50
CA GLN A 56 6.01 6.54 -8.08
C GLN A 56 5.11 6.59 -6.84
N THR A 57 4.22 5.62 -6.65
CA THR A 57 3.39 5.52 -5.45
C THR A 57 4.24 5.23 -4.21
N VAL A 58 5.26 4.37 -4.33
CA VAL A 58 6.20 4.11 -3.24
C VAL A 58 7.01 5.36 -2.90
N TYR A 59 7.52 6.06 -3.91
CA TYR A 59 8.20 7.35 -3.73
C TYR A 59 7.29 8.39 -3.06
N PHE A 60 6.02 8.49 -3.45
CA PHE A 60 5.06 9.40 -2.84
C PHE A 60 4.84 9.11 -1.35
N HIS A 61 4.73 7.83 -0.96
CA HIS A 61 4.47 7.46 0.42
C HIS A 61 5.70 7.52 1.34
N PHE A 62 6.89 7.22 0.82
CA PHE A 62 8.06 6.99 1.66
C PHE A 62 9.34 7.73 1.22
N GLY A 63 9.40 8.19 -0.03
CA GLY A 63 10.54 8.92 -0.60
C GLY A 63 11.80 8.09 -0.84
N ASN A 64 12.23 7.26 0.12
CA ASN A 64 13.42 6.43 -0.01
C ASN A 64 13.26 5.06 0.68
N LYS A 65 14.10 4.10 0.28
CA LYS A 65 14.13 2.75 0.84
C LYS A 65 14.24 2.73 2.37
N ARG A 66 15.10 3.59 2.91
CA ARG A 66 15.37 3.65 4.36
C ARG A 66 14.13 4.03 5.16
N THR A 67 13.25 4.88 4.62
CA THR A 67 11.99 5.25 5.24
C THR A 67 10.97 4.10 5.22
N VAL A 68 10.97 3.28 4.16
CA VAL A 68 10.12 2.08 4.09
C VAL A 68 10.55 1.06 5.16
N LEU A 69 11.85 0.81 5.28
CA LEU A 69 12.41 -0.20 6.18
C LEU A 69 12.48 0.21 7.66
N LYS A 70 12.04 1.43 7.98
CA LYS A 70 11.96 1.95 9.36
C LYS A 70 10.56 1.81 9.98
N GLN A 71 9.61 1.25 9.23
CA GLN A 71 8.22 1.10 9.66
C GLN A 71 8.01 -0.11 10.57
#